data_AF-A0A645GEJ8-F1
#
_entry.id   AF-A0A645GEJ8-F1
#
_cell.length_a   1.000
_cell.length_b   1.000
_cell.length_c   1.000
_cell.angle_alpha   90.00
_cell.angle_beta   90.00
_cell.angle_gamma   90.00
#
_symmetry.space_group_name_H-M   'P 1'
#
loop_
_entity.id
_entity.type
_entity.pdbx_description
1 polymer ?
#
loop_
_entity_poly.entity_id
_entity_poly.type
_entity_poly.pdbx_seq_one_letter_code
_entity_poly.pdbx_strand_id
1 'polypeptide(L)'
;MDHAAIELILEARAGELVSMIRASLKEMGISPEASPVTYLTGGGIAMMKGGIDYLKRGLGLNIQRDTPWVADMDTPNYTSSFSALDFVLRATSDDVVTNTSPGTLVDRLRNLFTK
;
A
#
# COMPACT_ATOMS: atom_id res chain seq x y z
N MET A 1 32.26 -3.90 -1.65
CA MET A 1 31.08 -4.18 -0.80
C MET A 1 30.90 -5.68 -0.70
N ASP A 2 30.69 -6.20 0.51
CA ASP A 2 30.43 -7.61 0.74
C ASP A 2 28.95 -7.92 0.43
N HIS A 3 28.70 -8.36 -0.80
CA HIS A 3 27.34 -8.64 -1.27
C HIS A 3 26.71 -9.83 -0.53
N ALA A 4 27.53 -10.79 -0.07
CA ALA A 4 27.05 -11.97 0.64
C ALA A 4 26.51 -11.60 2.03
N ALA A 5 27.20 -10.70 2.75
CA ALA A 5 26.70 -10.20 4.03
C ALA A 5 25.37 -9.44 3.88
N ILE A 6 25.24 -8.62 2.82
CA ILE A 6 23.99 -7.88 2.53
C ILE A 6 22.86 -8.85 2.22
N GLU A 7 23.10 -9.85 1.38
CA GLU A 7 22.12 -10.87 1.02
C GLU A 7 21.62 -11.64 2.26
N LEU A 8 22.54 -12.09 3.12
CA LEU A 8 22.22 -12.78 4.36
C LEU A 8 21.30 -11.94 5.26
N ILE A 9 21.59 -10.66 5.41
CA ILE A 9 20.79 -9.74 6.24
C ILE A 9 19.41 -9.53 5.62
N LEU A 10 19.34 -9.26 4.31
CA LEU A 10 18.09 -9.03 3.60
C LEU A 10 17.18 -10.26 3.65
N GLU A 11 17.72 -11.45 3.41
CA GLU A 11 16.96 -12.70 3.47
C GLU A 11 16.43 -12.96 4.89
N ALA A 12 17.26 -12.78 5.92
CA ALA A 12 16.84 -12.95 7.30
C ALA A 12 15.70 -11.99 7.69
N ARG A 13 15.76 -10.72 7.27
CA ARG A 13 14.70 -9.74 7.55
C ARG A 13 13.42 -10.00 6.74
N ALA A 14 13.56 -10.40 5.48
CA ALA A 14 12.41 -10.76 4.65
C ALA A 14 11.68 -12.00 5.21
N GLY A 15 12.43 -12.99 5.71
CA GLY A 15 11.87 -14.17 6.38
C GLY A 15 11.15 -13.84 7.68
N GLU A 16 11.73 -12.96 8.51
CA GLU A 16 11.09 -12.45 9.72
C GLU A 16 9.78 -11.72 9.40
N LEU A 17 9.77 -10.86 8.38
CA LEU A 17 8.57 -10.16 7.92
C LEU A 17 7.47 -11.14 7.51
N VAL A 18 7.80 -12.19 6.74
CA VAL A 18 6.85 -13.24 6.36
C VAL A 18 6.29 -13.94 7.60
N SER A 19 7.14 -14.27 8.58
CA SER A 19 6.72 -14.91 9.83
C SER A 19 5.71 -14.04 10.60
N MET A 20 6.00 -12.74 10.73
CA MET A 20 5.11 -11.78 11.38
C MET A 20 3.76 -11.68 10.67
N ILE A 21 3.75 -11.55 9.34
CA ILE A 21 2.52 -11.46 8.57
C ILE A 21 1.69 -12.76 8.74
N ARG A 22 2.31 -13.94 8.70
CA ARG A 22 1.59 -15.21 8.91
C ARG A 22 0.99 -15.31 10.30
N ALA A 23 1.71 -14.84 11.32
CA ALA A 23 1.19 -14.81 12.68
C ALA A 23 -0.05 -13.91 12.78
N SER A 24 0.01 -12.69 12.20
CA SER A 24 -1.14 -11.78 12.17
C SER A 24 -2.31 -12.33 11.34
N LEU A 25 -2.07 -12.94 10.18
CA LEU A 25 -3.13 -13.58 9.38
C LEU A 25 -3.85 -14.68 10.16
N LYS A 26 -3.09 -15.50 10.90
CA LYS A 26 -3.63 -16.56 11.75
C LYS A 26 -4.45 -15.99 12.91
N GLU A 27 -3.98 -14.93 13.55
CA GLU A 27 -4.70 -14.25 14.64
C GLU A 27 -6.03 -13.66 14.16
N MET A 28 -6.05 -13.10 12.95
CA MET A 28 -7.26 -12.58 12.30
C MET A 28 -8.21 -13.68 11.77
N GLY A 29 -7.81 -14.96 11.82
CA GLY A 29 -8.62 -16.07 11.29
C GLY A 29 -8.70 -16.11 9.76
N ILE A 30 -7.76 -15.47 9.06
CA ILE A 30 -7.72 -15.48 7.60
C ILE A 30 -7.13 -16.82 7.14
N SER A 31 -7.91 -17.55 6.33
CA SER A 31 -7.46 -18.77 5.66
C SER A 31 -6.75 -18.42 4.35
N PRO A 32 -5.45 -18.76 4.19
CA PRO A 32 -4.75 -18.57 2.92
C PRO A 32 -5.35 -19.37 1.77
N GLU A 33 -6.00 -20.50 2.07
CA GLU A 33 -6.67 -21.38 1.10
C GLU A 33 -7.84 -20.70 0.40
N ALA A 34 -8.47 -19.72 1.05
CA ALA A 34 -9.47 -18.87 0.42
C ALA A 34 -8.86 -17.93 -0.66
N SER A 35 -7.53 -17.87 -0.75
CA SER A 35 -6.76 -17.05 -1.69
C SER A 35 -7.33 -15.63 -1.85
N PRO A 36 -7.48 -14.87 -0.75
CA PRO A 36 -8.01 -13.53 -0.82
C PRO A 36 -7.18 -12.65 -1.76
N VAL A 37 -7.85 -11.72 -2.42
CA VAL A 37 -7.17 -10.69 -3.22
C VAL A 37 -6.30 -9.89 -2.27
N THR A 38 -4.98 -9.93 -2.50
CA THR A 38 -3.99 -9.32 -1.63
C THR A 38 -3.18 -8.30 -2.41
N TYR A 39 -3.11 -7.07 -1.91
CA TYR A 39 -2.36 -5.98 -2.52
C TYR A 39 -1.11 -5.65 -1.69
N LEU A 40 -0.02 -5.31 -2.38
CA LEU A 40 1.24 -4.89 -1.78
C LEU A 40 1.58 -3.45 -2.21
N THR A 41 1.79 -2.59 -1.21
CA THR A 41 2.09 -1.16 -1.36
C THR A 41 3.31 -0.76 -0.52
N GLY A 42 3.69 0.53 -0.52
CA GLY A 42 4.74 1.09 0.33
C GLY A 42 6.16 1.02 -0.28
N GLY A 43 7.12 1.72 0.35
CA GLY A 43 8.48 1.86 -0.19
C GLY A 43 9.46 0.72 0.10
N GLY A 44 9.02 -0.31 0.84
CA GLY A 44 9.87 -1.41 1.27
C GLY A 44 9.94 -2.55 0.25
N ILE A 45 9.58 -3.76 0.69
CA ILE A 45 9.64 -4.98 -0.13
C ILE A 45 8.85 -4.89 -1.46
N ALA A 46 7.85 -3.99 -1.55
CA ALA A 46 7.11 -3.73 -2.78
C ALA A 46 7.96 -3.15 -3.92
N MET A 47 8.99 -2.37 -3.57
CA MET A 47 9.96 -1.76 -4.49
C MET A 47 11.17 -2.65 -4.77
N MET A 48 11.36 -3.72 -3.99
CA MET A 48 12.47 -4.66 -4.20
C MET A 48 12.19 -5.58 -5.39
N LYS A 49 13.19 -5.75 -6.26
CA LYS A 49 13.11 -6.73 -7.35
C LYS A 49 12.92 -8.13 -6.77
N GLY A 50 11.87 -8.84 -7.20
CA GLY A 50 11.51 -10.16 -6.69
C GLY A 50 10.83 -10.18 -5.32
N GLY A 51 10.60 -9.03 -4.68
CA GLY A 51 9.97 -8.96 -3.36
C GLY A 51 8.53 -9.51 -3.34
N ILE A 52 7.77 -9.27 -4.42
CA ILE A 52 6.42 -9.85 -4.59
C ILE A 52 6.48 -11.37 -4.66
N ASP A 53 7.37 -11.93 -5.46
CA ASP A 53 7.50 -13.38 -5.62
C ASP A 53 8.01 -14.05 -4.34
N TYR A 54 8.85 -13.35 -3.57
CA TYR A 54 9.26 -13.78 -2.24
C TYR A 54 8.05 -13.89 -1.29
N LEU A 55 7.22 -12.85 -1.22
CA LEU A 55 6.03 -12.84 -0.38
C LEU A 55 4.98 -13.86 -0.83
N LYS A 56 4.75 -14.01 -2.14
CA LYS A 56 3.82 -15.03 -2.68
C LYS A 56 4.18 -16.42 -2.20
N ARG A 57 5.47 -16.79 -2.30
CA ARG A 57 5.97 -18.09 -1.82
C ARG A 57 5.89 -18.22 -0.30
N GLY A 58 6.27 -17.18 0.43
CA GLY A 58 6.29 -17.20 1.90
C GLY A 58 4.90 -17.27 2.54
N LEU A 59 3.91 -16.60 1.94
CA LEU A 59 2.56 -16.46 2.47
C LEU A 59 1.55 -17.43 1.84
N GLY A 60 1.84 -17.99 0.66
CA GLY A 60 0.88 -18.83 -0.07
C GLY A 60 -0.32 -18.07 -0.60
N LEU A 61 -0.17 -16.75 -0.82
CA LEU A 61 -1.24 -15.85 -1.25
C LEU A 61 -1.00 -15.34 -2.67
N ASN A 62 -2.10 -15.02 -3.37
CA ASN A 62 -2.00 -14.25 -4.61
C ASN A 62 -1.83 -12.76 -4.29
N ILE A 63 -0.62 -12.25 -4.53
CA ILE A 63 -0.25 -10.87 -4.21
C ILE A 63 -0.07 -10.07 -5.49
N GLN A 64 -0.72 -8.92 -5.58
CA GLN A 64 -0.58 -7.97 -6.67
C GLN A 64 0.03 -6.68 -6.17
N ARG A 65 0.85 -6.03 -7.02
CA ARG A 65 1.32 -4.68 -6.72
C ARG A 65 0.16 -3.72 -6.94
N ASP A 66 -0.06 -2.81 -6.00
CA ASP A 66 -0.95 -1.69 -6.18
C ASP A 66 -0.15 -0.39 -6.18
N THR A 67 -0.49 0.50 -7.12
CA THR A 67 0.20 1.75 -7.40
C THR A 67 -0.81 2.79 -7.86
N PRO A 68 -0.65 4.06 -7.46
CA PRO A 68 -1.55 5.11 -7.92
C PRO A 68 -1.38 5.36 -9.42
N TRP A 69 -2.45 5.81 -10.09
CA TRP A 69 -2.44 6.14 -11.53
C TRP A 69 -1.81 7.52 -11.83
N VAL A 70 -1.02 8.07 -10.91
CA VAL A 70 -0.44 9.41 -11.08
C VAL A 70 0.84 9.29 -11.90
N ALA A 71 0.89 9.98 -13.04
CA ALA A 71 2.07 10.04 -13.90
C ALA A 71 3.33 10.43 -13.09
N ASP A 72 4.45 9.76 -13.35
CA ASP A 72 5.74 9.91 -12.67
C ASP A 72 5.76 9.59 -11.16
N MET A 73 4.61 9.22 -10.59
CA MET A 73 4.42 8.84 -9.19
C MET A 73 3.70 7.50 -9.06
N ASP A 74 3.73 6.67 -10.11
CA ASP A 74 3.10 5.35 -10.21
C ASP A 74 3.88 4.26 -9.47
N THR A 75 4.44 4.63 -8.31
CA THR A 75 5.28 3.77 -7.50
C THR A 75 4.60 3.44 -6.17
N PRO A 76 4.79 2.22 -5.61
CA PRO A 76 4.05 1.76 -4.43
C PRO A 76 4.18 2.66 -3.19
N ASN A 77 5.27 3.41 -3.05
CA ASN A 77 5.52 4.33 -1.95
C ASN A 77 4.56 5.52 -1.89
N TYR A 78 3.93 5.92 -3.00
CA TYR A 78 2.95 7.01 -3.01
C TYR A 78 1.51 6.59 -2.73
N THR A 79 1.26 5.28 -2.63
CA THR A 79 -0.09 4.73 -2.46
C THR A 79 -0.80 5.29 -1.24
N SER A 80 -0.11 5.41 -0.10
CA SER A 80 -0.72 5.91 1.14
C SER A 80 -1.14 7.39 1.05
N SER A 81 -0.32 8.25 0.45
CA SER A 81 -0.66 9.67 0.26
C SER A 81 -1.78 9.84 -0.76
N PHE A 82 -1.73 9.07 -1.84
CA PHE A 82 -2.77 9.08 -2.86
C PHE A 82 -4.11 8.61 -2.30
N SER A 83 -4.15 7.50 -1.58
CA SER A 83 -5.38 6.95 -1.01
C SER A 83 -6.00 7.87 0.04
N ALA A 84 -5.17 8.57 0.83
CA ALA A 84 -5.66 9.56 1.79
C ALA A 84 -6.36 10.74 1.08
N LEU A 85 -5.78 11.26 0.00
CA LEU A 85 -6.38 12.33 -0.79
C LEU A 85 -7.65 11.86 -1.52
N ASP A 86 -7.63 10.67 -2.14
CA ASP A 86 -8.80 10.07 -2.80
C ASP A 86 -9.95 9.88 -1.80
N PHE A 87 -9.66 9.39 -0.60
CA PHE A 87 -10.65 9.25 0.46
C PHE A 87 -11.30 10.58 0.83
N VAL A 88 -10.50 11.64 1.06
CA VAL A 88 -11.03 12.98 1.38
C VAL A 88 -11.90 13.50 0.24
N LEU A 89 -11.45 13.38 -1.00
CA LEU A 89 -12.21 13.88 -2.16
C LEU A 89 -13.55 13.16 -2.31
N ARG A 90 -13.60 11.84 -2.11
CA ARG A 90 -14.85 11.06 -2.16
C ARG A 90 -15.79 11.38 -1.01
N ALA A 91 -15.29 11.42 0.22
CA ALA A 91 -16.08 11.78 1.39
C ALA A 91 -16.71 13.17 1.24
N THR A 92 -15.99 14.12 0.62
CA THR A 92 -16.53 15.47 0.33
C THR A 92 -17.44 15.54 -0.90
N SER A 93 -17.52 14.47 -1.69
CA SER A 93 -18.37 14.39 -2.90
C SER A 93 -19.72 13.74 -2.60
N ASP A 94 -19.78 12.78 -1.67
CA ASP A 94 -21.05 12.18 -1.21
C ASP A 94 -21.93 13.17 -0.42
N ASP A 95 -21.35 14.27 0.07
CA ASP A 95 -22.07 15.41 0.67
C ASP A 95 -22.58 16.46 -0.35
N VAL A 96 -22.34 16.28 -1.66
CA VAL A 96 -22.66 17.29 -2.69
C VAL A 96 -23.69 16.77 -3.68
N VAL A 97 -24.95 16.80 -3.26
CA VAL A 97 -26.02 17.19 -4.18
C VAL A 97 -26.05 18.72 -4.21
N THR A 98 -25.75 19.29 -5.39
CA THR A 98 -25.82 20.71 -5.83
C THR A 98 -24.51 21.53 -5.89
N ASN A 99 -24.18 21.93 -7.12
CA ASN A 99 -23.36 23.07 -7.55
C ASN A 99 -21.82 22.95 -7.51
N THR A 100 -21.26 22.34 -8.54
CA THR A 100 -19.82 22.36 -8.88
C THR A 100 -19.38 23.70 -9.49
N SER A 101 -18.57 24.46 -8.75
CA SER A 101 -17.78 25.58 -9.28
C SER A 101 -16.33 25.50 -8.74
N PRO A 102 -15.27 25.68 -9.57
CA PRO A 102 -13.88 25.35 -9.24
C PRO A 102 -13.28 26.02 -7.99
N GLY A 103 -13.82 27.17 -7.56
CA GLY A 103 -13.36 27.87 -6.35
C GLY A 103 -13.53 27.08 -5.05
N THR A 104 -14.46 26.12 -5.02
CA THR A 104 -14.75 25.35 -3.79
C THR A 104 -13.64 24.36 -3.41
N LEU A 105 -12.84 23.84 -4.35
CA LEU A 105 -11.81 22.83 -4.03
C LEU A 105 -10.61 23.44 -3.28
N VAL A 106 -10.17 24.63 -3.68
CA VAL A 106 -9.03 25.33 -3.03
C VAL A 106 -9.41 25.82 -1.63
N ASP A 107 -10.61 26.38 -1.47
CA ASP A 107 -11.11 26.82 -0.16
C ASP A 107 -11.33 25.64 0.80
N ARG A 108 -11.75 24.48 0.29
CA ARG A 108 -11.90 23.24 1.07
C ARG A 108 -10.56 22.65 1.52
N LEU A 109 -9.56 22.64 0.64
CA LEU A 109 -8.19 22.24 1.00
C LEU A 109 -7.62 23.19 2.07
N ARG A 110 -7.84 24.50 1.93
CA ARG A 110 -7.40 25.50 2.91
C ARG A 110 -8.03 25.25 4.28
N ASN A 111 -9.34 24.99 4.35
CA ASN A 111 -10.05 24.69 5.59
C ASN A 111 -9.55 23.44 6.33
N LEU A 112 -8.95 22.46 5.64
CA LEU A 112 -8.34 21.28 6.26
C LEU A 112 -7.02 21.59 6.96
N PHE A 113 -6.26 22.58 6.49
CA PHE A 113 -4.94 22.94 7.04
C PHE A 113 -4.98 24.16 7.98
N THR A 114 -6.13 24.82 8.12
CA THR A 114 -6.31 26.00 9.01
C THR A 114 -7.13 25.71 10.26
N LYS A 115 -7.08 24.48 10.79
CA LYS A 115 -7.67 24.15 12.10
C LYS A 115 -6.63 24.22 13.20
#